data_AF-A0A9X1Z3E8-F1
#
_entry.id   AF-A0A9X1Z3E8-F1
#
_cell.length_a   1.000
_cell.length_b   1.000
_cell.length_c   1.000
_cell.angle_alpha   90.00
_cell.angle_beta   90.00
_cell.angle_gamma   90.00
#
_symmetry.space_group_name_H-M   'P 1'
#
loop_
_entity.id
_entity.type
_entity.pdbx_description
1 polymer ?
#
loop_
_entity_poly.entity_id
_entity_poly.type
_entity_poly.pdbx_seq_one_letter_code
_entity_poly.pdbx_strand_id
1 'polypeptide(L)'
;MSESKSSKKVLSVDDEVEFSHWQLPDITRDQSQDPSNMFGKSSKPYEAKPVTAEKSMAPPTMAQIEDIRAAAEQEGLEQGKQDGYQQGLEQGRLEGLEQGHSEGFAQGEQQGLEAGQTQVNQLLEQLSQLISQFEQPLAVLDSEIEAELLAMTISLAKSVIGHELKTHPEHILSALRQGVDALPLKDQLVKLRLNQHDADVVSHSYPPEQLQKNQWQIDIDPTLSNGDCVIESVRSSVDLRVDLRIEQVFTELELQAEQLTKNTQQLKDVTPTYQTTTVDDLSAYQQAQTQAKQTEPENVQPQDVAQTEHTPDAVAAEIEPELDPTLATTESASVESAEQDITLTDEPNDVKDNG
;
A
#
# COMPACT_ATOMS: atom_id res chain seq x y z
N MET A 1 -29.82 -35.99 -44.71
CA MET A 1 -30.66 -34.80 -44.99
C MET A 1 -29.73 -33.62 -45.16
N SER A 2 -29.89 -32.85 -46.22
CA SER A 2 -29.11 -31.65 -46.50
C SER A 2 -30.05 -30.60 -47.09
N GLU A 3 -29.99 -29.39 -46.58
CA GLU A 3 -30.90 -28.30 -46.95
C GLU A 3 -30.63 -27.76 -48.36
N SER A 4 -31.65 -27.18 -48.98
CA SER A 4 -31.49 -26.24 -50.10
C SER A 4 -32.67 -25.27 -50.14
N LYS A 5 -32.49 -24.06 -49.60
CA LYS A 5 -33.43 -22.94 -49.82
C LYS A 5 -33.27 -22.41 -51.24
N SER A 6 -34.38 -22.11 -51.92
CA SER A 6 -34.47 -21.15 -53.03
C SER A 6 -35.94 -21.00 -53.43
N SER A 7 -36.48 -19.87 -53.83
CA SER A 7 -36.15 -18.45 -53.71
C SER A 7 -37.35 -17.76 -54.36
N LYS A 8 -38.01 -16.85 -53.65
CA LYS A 8 -39.29 -16.26 -54.07
C LYS A 8 -39.06 -15.31 -55.25
N LYS A 9 -39.50 -15.68 -56.46
CA LYS A 9 -39.36 -14.80 -57.63
C LYS A 9 -40.29 -13.59 -57.47
N VAL A 10 -39.70 -12.40 -57.45
CA VAL A 10 -40.41 -11.11 -57.32
C VAL A 10 -41.18 -10.84 -58.63
N LEU A 11 -42.41 -10.34 -58.50
CA LEU A 11 -43.19 -9.80 -59.62
C LEU A 11 -42.68 -8.39 -59.94
N SER A 12 -42.13 -8.20 -61.14
CA SER A 12 -41.82 -6.87 -61.67
C SER A 12 -43.05 -6.26 -62.32
N VAL A 13 -43.27 -4.97 -62.05
CA VAL A 13 -44.34 -4.15 -62.64
C VAL A 13 -43.87 -3.65 -64.00
N ASP A 14 -44.12 -4.40 -65.07
CA ASP A 14 -44.09 -3.94 -66.47
C ASP A 14 -44.58 -5.07 -67.39
N ASP A 15 -45.90 -5.14 -67.59
CA ASP A 15 -46.55 -5.87 -68.70
C ASP A 15 -47.99 -5.34 -68.83
N GLU A 16 -48.14 -4.15 -69.44
CA GLU A 16 -49.43 -3.68 -69.94
C GLU A 16 -49.85 -4.55 -71.14
N VAL A 17 -50.47 -5.70 -70.87
CA VAL A 17 -51.06 -6.56 -71.91
C VAL A 17 -52.58 -6.51 -71.83
N GLU A 18 -53.10 -5.53 -72.57
CA GLU A 18 -54.22 -5.68 -73.50
C GLU A 18 -55.43 -6.52 -73.02
N PHE A 19 -56.57 -5.85 -72.77
CA PHE A 19 -57.87 -6.50 -72.56
C PHE A 19 -58.36 -7.20 -73.85
N SER A 20 -57.79 -8.36 -74.15
CA SER A 20 -58.13 -9.17 -75.33
C SER A 20 -59.45 -9.91 -75.10
N HIS A 21 -60.54 -9.29 -75.55
CA HIS A 21 -61.81 -9.89 -76.00
C HIS A 21 -62.03 -11.37 -75.66
N TRP A 22 -62.88 -11.64 -74.67
CA TRP A 22 -63.28 -12.99 -74.26
C TRP A 22 -63.91 -13.75 -75.43
N GLN A 23 -63.18 -14.71 -76.00
CA GLN A 23 -63.69 -15.63 -77.01
C GLN A 23 -64.48 -16.75 -76.31
N LEU A 24 -65.66 -17.11 -76.82
CA LEU A 24 -66.44 -18.20 -76.24
C LEU A 24 -65.66 -19.52 -76.35
N PRO A 25 -65.63 -20.36 -75.30
CA PRO A 25 -65.06 -21.70 -75.40
C PRO A 25 -65.75 -22.52 -76.50
N ASP A 26 -64.96 -23.28 -77.25
CA ASP A 26 -65.45 -24.13 -78.33
C ASP A 26 -66.21 -25.35 -77.76
N ILE A 27 -67.50 -25.15 -77.52
CA ILE A 27 -68.43 -26.17 -76.97
C ILE A 27 -68.68 -27.36 -77.91
N THR A 28 -68.09 -27.37 -79.10
CA THR A 28 -68.22 -28.47 -80.07
C THR A 28 -67.30 -29.66 -79.76
N ARG A 29 -66.39 -29.52 -78.78
CA ARG A 29 -65.59 -30.63 -78.24
C ARG A 29 -66.28 -31.28 -77.04
N ASP A 30 -66.74 -32.51 -77.23
CA ASP A 30 -67.23 -33.36 -76.15
C ASP A 30 -66.05 -33.83 -75.26
N GLN A 31 -65.83 -33.13 -74.14
CA GLN A 31 -64.78 -33.45 -73.16
C GLN A 31 -65.16 -34.59 -72.19
N SER A 32 -66.25 -35.34 -72.46
CA SER A 32 -66.75 -36.39 -71.54
C SER A 32 -65.86 -37.63 -71.37
N GLN A 33 -64.77 -37.75 -72.13
CA GLN A 33 -63.87 -38.91 -72.10
C GLN A 33 -62.43 -38.63 -71.64
N ASP A 34 -62.09 -37.37 -71.28
CA ASP A 34 -60.77 -37.08 -70.73
C ASP A 34 -60.61 -37.63 -69.29
N PRO A 35 -59.43 -38.17 -68.92
CA PRO A 35 -59.21 -38.79 -67.62
C PRO A 35 -59.15 -37.74 -66.50
N SER A 36 -60.26 -37.54 -65.79
CA SER A 36 -60.38 -36.57 -64.68
C SER A 36 -59.51 -36.83 -63.43
N ASN A 37 -58.57 -37.78 -63.49
CA ASN A 37 -57.69 -38.17 -62.39
C ASN A 37 -56.31 -38.60 -62.92
N MET A 38 -55.26 -38.36 -62.12
CA MET A 38 -53.84 -38.62 -62.43
C MET A 38 -53.46 -40.10 -62.69
N PHE A 39 -54.43 -41.01 -62.64
CA PHE A 39 -54.28 -42.45 -62.90
C PHE A 39 -55.14 -42.96 -64.09
N GLY A 40 -55.53 -42.08 -65.01
CA GLY A 40 -56.07 -42.49 -66.32
C GLY A 40 -57.47 -43.11 -66.30
N LYS A 41 -58.31 -42.79 -65.31
CA LYS A 41 -59.69 -43.29 -65.20
C LYS A 41 -60.69 -42.16 -65.44
N SER A 42 -61.60 -42.34 -66.39
CA SER A 42 -62.76 -41.45 -66.55
C SER A 42 -63.68 -41.58 -65.34
N SER A 43 -64.21 -40.46 -64.85
CA SER A 43 -65.30 -40.48 -63.88
C SER A 43 -66.53 -41.08 -64.57
N LYS A 44 -67.27 -41.95 -63.87
CA LYS A 44 -68.60 -42.34 -64.34
C LYS A 44 -69.48 -41.08 -64.39
N PRO A 45 -70.42 -40.96 -65.35
CA PRO A 45 -71.41 -39.89 -65.32
C PRO A 45 -72.07 -39.82 -63.95
N TYR A 46 -72.23 -38.61 -63.43
CA TYR A 46 -72.94 -38.37 -62.19
C TYR A 46 -74.41 -38.73 -62.41
N GLU A 47 -74.80 -39.95 -62.03
CA GLU A 47 -76.20 -40.26 -61.78
C GLU A 47 -76.66 -39.32 -60.68
N ALA A 48 -77.56 -38.40 -61.03
CA ALA A 48 -78.25 -37.59 -60.06
C ALA A 48 -79.00 -38.54 -59.12
N LYS A 49 -78.44 -38.74 -57.93
CA LYS A 49 -79.17 -39.37 -56.83
C LYS A 49 -80.50 -38.63 -56.74
N PRO A 50 -81.65 -39.33 -56.69
CA PRO A 50 -82.93 -38.65 -56.53
C PRO A 50 -82.81 -37.73 -55.33
N VAL A 51 -83.26 -36.49 -55.47
CA VAL A 51 -83.25 -35.51 -54.39
C VAL A 51 -83.88 -36.19 -53.18
N THR A 52 -83.06 -36.54 -52.19
CA THR A 52 -83.53 -37.18 -50.97
C THR A 52 -84.53 -36.20 -50.40
N ALA A 53 -85.82 -36.59 -50.41
CA ALA A 53 -86.89 -35.72 -49.95
C ALA A 53 -86.47 -35.09 -48.62
N GLU A 54 -86.53 -33.76 -48.54
CA GLU A 54 -86.23 -33.04 -47.32
C GLU A 54 -86.99 -33.73 -46.20
N LYS A 55 -86.25 -34.30 -45.25
CA LYS A 55 -86.82 -35.17 -44.22
C LYS A 55 -87.75 -34.29 -43.41
N SER A 56 -89.05 -34.36 -43.70
CA SER A 56 -90.05 -33.46 -43.17
C SER A 56 -89.91 -33.43 -41.65
N MET A 57 -89.44 -32.31 -41.12
CA MET A 57 -89.30 -32.12 -39.69
C MET A 57 -90.71 -31.99 -39.13
N ALA A 58 -91.34 -33.12 -38.85
CA ALA A 58 -92.47 -33.17 -37.95
C ALA A 58 -92.02 -32.48 -36.65
N PRO A 59 -92.83 -31.58 -36.07
CA PRO A 59 -92.47 -30.95 -34.81
C PRO A 59 -92.17 -32.05 -33.79
N PRO A 60 -91.07 -31.95 -33.03
CA PRO A 60 -90.65 -33.01 -32.11
C PRO A 60 -91.78 -33.34 -31.15
N THR A 61 -91.98 -34.63 -30.88
CA THR A 61 -92.96 -35.07 -29.90
C THR A 61 -92.56 -34.57 -28.51
N MET A 62 -93.53 -34.38 -27.61
CA MET A 62 -93.30 -33.73 -26.31
C MET A 62 -92.10 -34.29 -25.53
N ALA A 63 -91.94 -35.62 -25.50
CA ALA A 63 -90.79 -36.30 -24.90
C ALA A 63 -89.44 -35.91 -25.54
N GLN A 64 -89.38 -35.77 -26.88
CA GLN A 64 -88.15 -35.37 -27.58
C GLN A 64 -87.71 -33.93 -27.24
N ILE A 65 -88.66 -33.04 -26.90
CA ILE A 65 -88.35 -31.68 -26.46
C ILE A 65 -87.74 -31.69 -25.05
N GLU A 66 -88.23 -32.58 -24.18
CA GLU A 66 -87.70 -32.79 -22.83
C GLU A 66 -86.30 -33.43 -22.89
N ASP A 67 -86.09 -34.44 -23.75
CA ASP A 67 -84.77 -35.04 -24.00
C ASP A 67 -83.75 -34.02 -24.52
N ILE A 68 -84.13 -33.18 -25.50
CA ILE A 68 -83.26 -32.11 -26.04
C ILE A 68 -82.92 -31.08 -24.96
N ARG A 69 -83.88 -30.70 -24.09
CA ARG A 69 -83.61 -29.78 -22.99
C ARG A 69 -82.65 -30.38 -21.98
N ALA A 70 -82.89 -31.62 -21.55
CA ALA A 70 -82.03 -32.31 -20.59
C ALA A 70 -80.59 -32.48 -21.13
N ALA A 71 -80.45 -32.81 -22.42
CA ALA A 71 -79.16 -32.87 -23.09
C ALA A 71 -78.44 -31.51 -23.11
N ALA A 72 -79.14 -30.43 -23.49
CA ALA A 72 -78.56 -29.08 -23.53
C ALA A 72 -78.20 -28.53 -22.13
N GLU A 73 -79.00 -28.84 -21.10
CA GLU A 73 -78.70 -28.50 -19.70
C GLU A 73 -77.47 -29.27 -19.20
N GLN A 74 -77.33 -30.56 -19.54
CA GLN A 74 -76.17 -31.35 -19.19
C GLN A 74 -74.90 -30.87 -19.93
N GLU A 75 -74.99 -30.65 -21.24
CA GLU A 75 -73.89 -30.15 -22.08
C GLU A 75 -73.41 -28.77 -21.61
N GLY A 76 -74.32 -27.83 -21.34
CA GLY A 76 -73.97 -26.50 -20.82
C GLY A 76 -73.35 -26.53 -19.41
N LEU A 77 -73.78 -27.46 -18.55
CA LEU A 77 -73.20 -27.65 -17.21
C LEU A 77 -71.81 -28.31 -17.27
N GLU A 78 -71.61 -29.24 -18.19
CA GLU A 78 -70.33 -29.92 -18.41
C GLU A 78 -69.31 -28.98 -19.09
N GLN A 79 -69.75 -28.19 -20.07
CA GLN A 79 -68.93 -27.14 -20.69
C GLN A 79 -68.57 -26.04 -19.68
N GLY A 80 -69.53 -25.51 -18.91
CA GLY A 80 -69.25 -24.49 -17.88
C GLY A 80 -68.30 -24.98 -16.78
N LYS A 81 -68.31 -26.28 -16.45
CA LYS A 81 -67.32 -26.89 -15.57
C LYS A 81 -65.93 -26.96 -16.20
N GLN A 82 -65.83 -27.34 -17.47
CA GLN A 82 -64.55 -27.42 -18.18
C GLN A 82 -63.93 -26.03 -18.35
N ASP A 83 -64.72 -25.06 -18.79
CA ASP A 83 -64.27 -23.67 -18.99
C ASP A 83 -63.84 -23.03 -17.65
N GLY A 84 -64.64 -23.18 -16.60
CA GLY A 84 -64.31 -22.68 -15.26
C GLY A 84 -63.07 -23.35 -14.65
N TYR A 85 -62.86 -24.65 -14.91
CA TYR A 85 -61.65 -25.36 -14.47
C TYR A 85 -60.40 -24.88 -15.22
N GLN A 86 -60.49 -24.70 -16.54
CA GLN A 86 -59.39 -24.16 -17.36
C GLN A 86 -59.03 -22.74 -16.93
N GLN A 87 -60.02 -21.85 -16.78
CA GLN A 87 -59.81 -20.47 -16.33
C GLN A 87 -59.19 -20.40 -14.94
N GLY A 88 -59.68 -21.20 -13.98
CA GLY A 88 -59.10 -21.27 -12.63
C GLY A 88 -57.65 -21.79 -12.61
N LEU A 89 -57.32 -22.74 -13.49
CA LEU A 89 -55.96 -23.27 -13.62
C LEU A 89 -55.02 -22.23 -14.27
N GLU A 90 -55.46 -21.55 -15.33
CA GLU A 90 -54.68 -20.49 -15.97
C GLU A 90 -54.45 -19.30 -15.04
N GLN A 91 -55.50 -18.86 -14.32
CA GLN A 91 -55.41 -17.79 -13.34
C GLN A 91 -54.47 -18.15 -12.19
N GLY A 92 -54.66 -19.31 -11.54
CA GLY A 92 -53.78 -19.76 -10.46
C GLY A 92 -52.32 -19.97 -10.91
N ARG A 93 -52.10 -20.36 -12.17
CA ARG A 93 -50.75 -20.44 -12.76
C ARG A 93 -50.12 -19.06 -12.97
N LEU A 94 -50.90 -18.06 -13.39
CA LEU A 94 -50.43 -16.69 -13.57
C LEU A 94 -50.12 -16.03 -12.22
N GLU A 95 -51.06 -16.10 -11.27
CA GLU A 95 -50.92 -15.56 -9.92
C GLU A 95 -49.74 -16.19 -9.17
N GLY A 96 -49.59 -17.52 -9.22
CA GLY A 96 -48.45 -18.21 -8.60
C GLY A 96 -47.10 -17.89 -9.25
N LEU A 97 -47.07 -17.59 -10.56
CA LEU A 97 -45.85 -17.15 -11.25
C LEU A 97 -45.50 -15.71 -10.86
N GLU A 98 -46.47 -14.81 -10.81
CA GLU A 98 -46.26 -13.41 -10.41
C GLU A 98 -45.82 -13.30 -8.94
N GLN A 99 -46.50 -14.02 -8.03
CA GLN A 99 -46.13 -14.10 -6.61
C GLN A 99 -44.71 -14.67 -6.44
N GLY A 100 -44.42 -15.85 -7.00
CA GLY A 100 -43.11 -16.48 -6.90
C GLY A 100 -41.98 -15.66 -7.54
N HIS A 101 -42.27 -14.90 -8.61
CA HIS A 101 -41.32 -13.97 -9.20
C HIS A 101 -41.06 -12.76 -8.29
N SER A 102 -42.11 -12.18 -7.68
CA SER A 102 -41.95 -11.05 -6.75
C SER A 102 -41.21 -11.44 -5.46
N GLU A 103 -41.53 -12.61 -4.88
CA GLU A 103 -40.89 -13.14 -3.68
C GLU A 103 -39.44 -13.54 -3.97
N GLY A 104 -39.18 -14.24 -5.08
CA GLY A 104 -37.84 -14.62 -5.50
C GLY A 104 -36.96 -13.41 -5.84
N PHE A 105 -37.53 -12.35 -6.44
CA PHE A 105 -36.82 -11.10 -6.70
C PHE A 105 -36.46 -10.38 -5.39
N ALA A 106 -37.43 -10.20 -4.48
CA ALA A 106 -37.19 -9.52 -3.20
C ALA A 106 -36.18 -10.28 -2.31
N GLN A 107 -36.27 -11.62 -2.26
CA GLN A 107 -35.29 -12.45 -1.55
C GLN A 107 -33.90 -12.39 -2.20
N GLY A 108 -33.83 -12.42 -3.54
CA GLY A 108 -32.58 -12.31 -4.28
C GLY A 108 -31.92 -10.93 -4.14
N GLU A 109 -32.70 -9.85 -4.11
CA GLU A 109 -32.23 -8.49 -3.83
C GLU A 109 -31.66 -8.39 -2.41
N GLN A 110 -32.39 -8.85 -1.39
CA GLN A 110 -31.90 -8.84 -0.01
C GLN A 110 -30.61 -9.66 0.14
N GLN A 111 -30.59 -10.90 -0.36
CA GLN A 111 -29.40 -11.76 -0.30
C GLN A 111 -28.21 -11.15 -1.06
N GLY A 112 -28.47 -10.51 -2.21
CA GLY A 112 -27.46 -9.80 -2.99
C GLY A 112 -26.88 -8.59 -2.26
N LEU A 113 -27.72 -7.83 -1.56
CA LEU A 113 -27.28 -6.70 -0.73
C LEU A 113 -26.46 -7.17 0.50
N GLU A 114 -26.88 -8.22 1.20
CA GLU A 114 -26.15 -8.79 2.34
C GLU A 114 -24.80 -9.40 1.90
N ALA A 115 -24.78 -10.13 0.78
CA ALA A 115 -23.55 -10.66 0.19
C ALA A 115 -22.61 -9.54 -0.31
N GLY A 116 -23.16 -8.48 -0.90
CA GLY A 116 -22.39 -7.30 -1.33
C GLY A 116 -21.78 -6.55 -0.15
N GLN A 117 -22.55 -6.29 0.90
CA GLN A 117 -22.05 -5.63 2.13
C GLN A 117 -20.96 -6.44 2.81
N THR A 118 -21.11 -7.76 2.92
CA THR A 118 -20.07 -8.62 3.52
C THR A 118 -18.78 -8.64 2.70
N GLN A 119 -18.85 -8.69 1.37
CA GLN A 119 -17.67 -8.57 0.49
C GLN A 119 -17.00 -7.20 0.60
N VAL A 120 -17.76 -6.11 0.62
CA VAL A 120 -17.23 -4.75 0.80
C VAL A 120 -16.55 -4.59 2.15
N ASN A 121 -17.15 -5.11 3.23
CA ASN A 121 -16.54 -5.06 4.56
C ASN A 121 -15.24 -5.88 4.63
N GLN A 122 -15.17 -7.05 3.99
CA GLN A 122 -13.93 -7.84 3.88
C GLN A 122 -12.83 -7.11 3.09
N LEU A 123 -13.19 -6.44 1.99
CA LEU A 123 -12.25 -5.62 1.21
C LEU A 123 -11.75 -4.40 2.01
N LEU A 124 -12.63 -3.75 2.77
CA LEU A 124 -12.26 -2.64 3.66
C LEU A 124 -11.36 -3.10 4.81
N GLU A 125 -11.59 -4.28 5.37
CA GLU A 125 -10.73 -4.87 6.41
C GLU A 125 -9.35 -5.27 5.86
N GLN A 126 -9.28 -5.85 4.65
CA GLN A 126 -8.01 -6.11 3.98
C GLN A 126 -7.25 -4.82 3.66
N LEU A 127 -7.95 -3.77 3.20
CA LEU A 127 -7.35 -2.47 2.93
C LEU A 127 -6.85 -1.79 4.20
N SER A 128 -7.62 -1.81 5.29
CA SER A 128 -7.19 -1.22 6.57
C SER A 128 -6.02 -1.98 7.18
N GLN A 129 -6.01 -3.32 7.10
CA GLN A 129 -4.85 -4.13 7.46
C GLN A 129 -3.61 -3.79 6.63
N LEU A 130 -3.77 -3.53 5.32
CA LEU A 130 -2.66 -3.14 4.46
C LEU A 130 -2.14 -1.74 4.78
N ILE A 131 -3.03 -0.77 5.07
CA ILE A 131 -2.65 0.58 5.50
C ILE A 131 -1.92 0.53 6.84
N SER A 132 -2.41 -0.22 7.83
CA SER A 132 -1.73 -0.41 9.12
C SER A 132 -0.35 -1.05 8.97
N GLN A 133 -0.18 -1.97 8.02
CA GLN A 133 1.12 -2.55 7.63
C GLN A 133 2.06 -1.56 6.94
N PHE A 134 1.59 -0.39 6.50
CA PHE A 134 2.41 0.71 5.98
C PHE A 134 2.64 1.85 7.00
N GLU A 135 1.76 2.01 7.99
CA GLU A 135 1.85 3.09 8.98
C GLU A 135 2.77 2.75 10.16
N GLN A 136 2.60 1.57 10.78
CA GLN A 136 3.44 1.11 11.90
C GLN A 136 4.95 1.12 11.57
N PRO A 137 5.40 0.60 10.39
CA PRO A 137 6.69 0.87 9.78
C PRO A 137 7.33 2.23 10.05
N LEU A 138 6.60 3.30 9.75
CA LEU A 138 7.16 4.64 9.61
C LEU A 138 7.41 5.22 10.99
N ALA A 139 6.51 4.96 11.94
CA ALA A 139 6.71 5.31 13.34
C ALA A 139 7.94 4.61 13.96
N VAL A 140 8.23 3.35 13.60
CA VAL A 140 9.46 2.64 14.04
C VAL A 140 10.70 3.24 13.38
N LEU A 141 10.64 3.53 12.08
CA LEU A 141 11.75 4.11 11.33
C LEU A 141 12.08 5.53 11.84
N ASP A 142 11.07 6.35 12.11
CA ASP A 142 11.24 7.72 12.64
C ASP A 142 11.94 7.67 14.01
N SER A 143 11.57 6.75 14.89
CA SER A 143 12.20 6.61 16.21
C SER A 143 13.59 5.94 16.17
N GLU A 144 13.89 5.09 15.18
CA GLU A 144 15.25 4.64 14.86
C GLU A 144 16.14 5.81 14.41
N ILE A 145 15.65 6.61 13.46
CA ILE A 145 16.38 7.76 12.90
C ILE A 145 16.65 8.80 13.98
N GLU A 146 15.67 9.10 14.84
CA GLU A 146 15.85 10.04 15.95
C GLU A 146 16.96 9.58 16.92
N ALA A 147 16.94 8.31 17.32
CA ALA A 147 17.95 7.74 18.22
C ALA A 147 19.36 7.74 17.60
N GLU A 148 19.49 7.31 16.34
CA GLU A 148 20.79 7.22 15.65
C GLU A 148 21.36 8.62 15.32
N LEU A 149 20.52 9.58 14.91
CA LEU A 149 20.96 10.97 14.71
C LEU A 149 21.49 11.59 16.01
N LEU A 150 20.84 11.32 17.14
CA LEU A 150 21.27 11.78 18.45
C LEU A 150 22.61 11.13 18.84
N ALA A 151 22.73 9.80 18.72
CA ALA A 151 23.96 9.06 19.01
C ALA A 151 25.14 9.48 18.12
N MET A 152 24.90 9.70 16.82
CA MET A 152 25.88 10.23 15.88
C MET A 152 26.31 11.66 16.26
N THR A 153 25.37 12.53 16.65
CA THR A 153 25.66 13.91 17.06
C THR A 153 26.51 13.97 18.32
N ILE A 154 26.22 13.13 19.33
CA ILE A 154 27.05 13.00 20.54
C ILE A 154 28.45 12.49 20.16
N SER A 155 28.55 11.48 19.29
CA SER A 155 29.82 10.90 18.87
C SER A 155 30.69 11.91 18.10
N LEU A 156 30.07 12.70 17.21
CA LEU A 156 30.72 13.79 16.50
C LEU A 156 31.19 14.88 17.47
N ALA A 157 30.36 15.30 18.41
CA ALA A 157 30.73 16.31 19.41
C ALA A 157 31.90 15.84 20.28
N LYS A 158 31.88 14.59 20.77
CA LYS A 158 32.99 13.97 21.52
C LYS A 158 34.28 13.93 20.68
N SER A 159 34.18 13.60 19.39
CA SER A 159 35.32 13.58 18.47
C SER A 159 35.90 14.97 18.22
N VAL A 160 35.06 15.99 17.99
CA VAL A 160 35.47 17.39 17.81
C VAL A 160 36.12 17.93 19.08
N ILE A 161 35.53 17.73 20.27
CA ILE A 161 36.14 18.15 21.55
C ILE A 161 37.51 17.48 21.75
N GLY A 162 37.62 16.18 21.48
CA GLY A 162 38.89 15.45 21.56
C GLY A 162 39.93 15.83 20.50
N HIS A 163 39.53 16.51 19.41
CA HIS A 163 40.43 17.12 18.43
C HIS A 163 40.88 18.52 18.88
N GLU A 164 39.93 19.38 19.27
CA GLU A 164 40.21 20.74 19.75
C GLU A 164 41.13 20.76 20.98
N LEU A 165 41.00 19.81 21.89
CA LEU A 165 41.91 19.68 23.04
C LEU A 165 43.33 19.23 22.66
N LYS A 166 43.55 18.71 21.45
CA LYS A 166 44.88 18.36 20.92
C LYS A 166 45.51 19.50 20.11
N THR A 167 44.70 20.32 19.44
CA THR A 167 45.17 21.48 18.66
C THR A 167 45.31 22.74 19.51
N HIS A 168 44.43 22.93 20.50
CA HIS A 168 44.30 24.11 21.35
C HIS A 168 44.37 23.74 22.85
N PRO A 169 45.54 23.35 23.39
CA PRO A 169 45.69 23.00 24.80
C PRO A 169 45.43 24.18 25.76
N GLU A 170 45.44 25.42 25.26
CA GLU A 170 45.08 26.65 25.98
C GLU A 170 43.69 26.62 26.66
N HIS A 171 42.78 25.73 26.22
CA HIS A 171 41.51 25.48 26.89
C HIS A 171 41.65 24.99 28.35
N ILE A 172 42.79 24.38 28.71
CA ILE A 172 43.07 23.94 30.10
C ILE A 172 43.00 25.10 31.10
N LEU A 173 43.37 26.31 30.69
CA LEU A 173 43.39 27.50 31.55
C LEU A 173 41.98 27.90 32.00
N SER A 174 40.96 27.65 31.16
CA SER A 174 39.56 27.88 31.51
C SER A 174 39.05 26.82 32.49
N ALA A 175 39.40 25.55 32.27
CA ALA A 175 39.04 24.46 33.18
C ALA A 175 39.66 24.66 34.57
N LEU A 176 40.95 25.00 34.63
CA LEU A 176 41.68 25.29 35.87
C LEU A 176 41.04 26.45 36.65
N ARG A 177 40.64 27.54 35.96
CA ARG A 177 39.91 28.66 36.59
C ARG A 177 38.58 28.19 37.19
N GLN A 178 37.78 27.45 36.43
CA GLN A 178 36.50 26.90 36.89
C GLN A 178 36.68 26.01 38.13
N GLY A 179 37.70 25.16 38.14
CA GLY A 179 38.01 24.29 39.28
C GLY A 179 38.47 25.03 40.53
N VAL A 180 39.34 26.03 40.39
CA VAL A 180 39.77 26.88 41.51
C VAL A 180 38.61 27.72 42.05
N ASP A 181 37.70 28.18 41.19
CA ASP A 181 36.48 28.89 41.64
C ASP A 181 35.46 27.96 42.33
N ALA A 182 35.47 26.66 42.03
CA ALA A 182 34.68 25.64 42.72
C ALA A 182 35.26 25.23 44.10
N LEU A 183 36.52 25.57 44.42
CA LEU A 183 37.12 25.28 45.73
C LEU A 183 36.51 26.18 46.83
N PRO A 184 36.06 25.62 47.97
CA PRO A 184 35.46 26.42 49.06
C PRO A 184 36.41 27.43 49.73
N LEU A 185 37.73 27.24 49.63
CA LEU A 185 38.75 27.99 50.37
C LEU A 185 39.96 28.25 49.46
N LYS A 186 40.14 29.51 49.04
CA LYS A 186 41.14 29.90 48.01
C LYS A 186 42.57 30.13 48.55
N ASP A 187 42.76 30.16 49.87
CA ASP A 187 44.03 30.48 50.53
C ASP A 187 44.84 29.23 50.98
N GLN A 188 44.48 28.02 50.51
CA GLN A 188 45.18 26.78 50.86
C GLN A 188 46.11 26.32 49.73
N LEU A 189 47.08 25.47 50.06
CA LEU A 189 47.91 24.80 49.06
C LEU A 189 47.03 23.94 48.14
N VAL A 190 47.16 24.17 46.83
CA VAL A 190 46.45 23.45 45.78
C VAL A 190 47.46 22.68 44.94
N LYS A 191 47.27 21.38 44.79
CA LYS A 191 47.99 20.55 43.84
C LYS A 191 47.20 20.43 42.55
N LEU A 192 47.87 20.66 41.43
CA LEU A 192 47.31 20.59 40.08
C LEU A 192 47.95 19.39 39.39
N ARG A 193 47.22 18.28 39.28
CA ARG A 193 47.66 17.13 38.47
C ARG A 193 47.23 17.35 37.02
N LEU A 194 48.21 17.32 36.12
CA LEU A 194 48.10 17.66 34.70
C LEU A 194 48.99 16.72 33.87
N ASN A 195 48.66 16.54 32.59
CA ASN A 195 49.61 15.95 31.65
C ASN A 195 50.80 16.91 31.39
N GLN A 196 51.92 16.38 30.91
CA GLN A 196 53.15 17.15 30.64
C GLN A 196 52.91 18.34 29.69
N HIS A 197 52.15 18.14 28.60
CA HIS A 197 51.90 19.20 27.62
C HIS A 197 51.06 20.35 28.20
N ASP A 198 50.08 20.02 29.04
CA ASP A 198 49.24 21.01 29.72
C ASP A 198 50.00 21.74 30.84
N ALA A 199 50.88 21.03 31.56
CA ALA A 199 51.78 21.62 32.54
C ALA A 199 52.71 22.67 31.91
N ASP A 200 53.22 22.40 30.70
CA ASP A 200 53.99 23.38 29.92
C ASP A 200 53.16 24.64 29.63
N VAL A 201 51.94 24.50 29.11
CA VAL A 201 51.02 25.63 28.80
C VAL A 201 50.66 26.44 30.05
N VAL A 202 50.38 25.77 31.18
CA VAL A 202 50.11 26.42 32.47
C VAL A 202 51.35 27.19 32.97
N SER A 203 52.55 26.63 32.83
CA SER A 203 53.80 27.31 33.26
C SER A 203 54.15 28.54 32.42
N HIS A 204 53.81 28.55 31.13
CA HIS A 204 53.96 29.73 30.27
C HIS A 204 52.94 30.83 30.60
N SER A 205 51.74 30.44 31.05
CA SER A 205 50.61 31.35 31.27
C SER A 205 50.57 31.93 32.69
N TYR A 206 51.04 31.19 33.69
CA TYR A 206 51.11 31.62 35.10
C TYR A 206 52.57 31.72 35.54
N PRO A 207 53.13 32.94 35.67
CA PRO A 207 54.48 33.15 36.16
C PRO A 207 54.69 32.52 37.56
N PRO A 208 55.91 32.08 37.90
CA PRO A 208 56.19 31.42 39.18
C PRO A 208 55.84 32.30 40.39
N GLU A 209 55.86 33.62 40.27
CA GLU A 209 55.40 34.56 41.31
C GLU A 209 53.90 34.44 41.61
N GLN A 210 53.06 34.20 40.60
CA GLN A 210 51.62 33.98 40.78
C GLN A 210 51.33 32.59 41.34
N LEU A 211 52.06 31.56 40.89
CA LEU A 211 51.97 30.21 41.45
C LEU A 211 52.32 30.21 42.95
N GLN A 212 53.38 30.93 43.35
CA GLN A 212 53.75 31.09 44.76
C GLN A 212 52.72 31.89 45.55
N LYS A 213 52.21 33.01 44.99
CA LYS A 213 51.17 33.82 45.64
C LYS A 213 49.88 33.03 45.90
N ASN A 214 49.50 32.16 44.95
CA ASN A 214 48.30 31.34 45.03
C ASN A 214 48.53 29.97 45.71
N GLN A 215 49.78 29.67 46.13
CA GLN A 215 50.18 28.39 46.73
C GLN A 215 49.86 27.17 45.84
N TRP A 216 49.99 27.31 44.51
CA TRP A 216 49.75 26.24 43.55
C TRP A 216 51.03 25.43 43.30
N GLN A 217 50.92 24.11 43.41
CA GLN A 217 51.96 23.14 43.08
C GLN A 217 51.50 22.32 41.86
N ILE A 218 52.25 22.40 40.76
CA ILE A 218 52.00 21.58 39.56
C ILE A 218 52.67 20.22 39.78
N ASP A 219 51.94 19.15 39.50
CA ASP A 219 52.39 17.77 39.56
C ASP A 219 52.06 17.08 38.23
N ILE A 220 53.02 16.37 37.64
CA ILE A 220 52.89 15.83 36.27
C ILE A 220 52.47 14.36 36.37
N ASP A 221 51.24 14.08 35.94
CA ASP A 221 50.63 12.76 35.99
C ASP A 221 50.43 12.22 34.56
N PRO A 222 51.26 11.27 34.09
CA PRO A 222 51.18 10.74 32.73
C PRO A 222 49.98 9.81 32.51
N THR A 223 49.13 9.57 33.53
CA THR A 223 47.88 8.81 33.38
C THR A 223 46.71 9.68 32.88
N LEU A 224 46.91 11.00 32.80
CA LEU A 224 45.93 11.99 32.35
C LEU A 224 46.09 12.30 30.86
N SER A 225 44.98 12.47 30.14
CA SER A 225 44.97 12.88 28.74
C SER A 225 45.14 14.40 28.60
N ASN A 226 45.46 14.88 27.40
CA ASN A 226 45.48 16.32 27.13
C ASN A 226 44.11 16.95 27.43
N GLY A 227 44.09 18.02 28.22
CA GLY A 227 42.87 18.68 28.67
C GLY A 227 42.29 18.16 29.99
N ASP A 228 42.80 17.05 30.54
CA ASP A 228 42.42 16.56 31.87
C ASP A 228 43.12 17.36 32.97
N CYS A 229 42.36 17.75 33.99
CA CYS A 229 42.91 18.33 35.22
C CYS A 229 42.29 17.67 36.45
N VAL A 230 43.09 17.42 37.47
CA VAL A 230 42.60 17.08 38.82
C VAL A 230 43.18 18.09 39.80
N ILE A 231 42.30 18.75 40.55
CA ILE A 231 42.65 19.82 41.48
C ILE A 231 42.44 19.33 42.91
N GLU A 232 43.54 19.08 43.61
CA GLU A 232 43.53 18.58 45.00
C GLU A 232 43.89 19.70 45.97
N SER A 233 43.05 19.92 46.97
CA SER A 233 43.33 20.75 48.14
C SER A 233 43.29 19.90 49.41
N VAL A 234 43.74 20.46 50.54
CA VAL A 234 43.84 19.75 51.84
C VAL A 234 42.49 19.18 52.32
N ARG A 235 41.36 19.70 51.81
CA ARG A 235 40.00 19.31 52.24
C ARG A 235 39.00 19.01 51.12
N SER A 236 39.41 19.05 49.85
CA SER A 236 38.54 18.81 48.71
C SER A 236 39.36 18.44 47.47
N SER A 237 38.86 17.49 46.68
CA SER A 237 39.33 17.24 45.30
C SER A 237 38.25 17.67 44.33
N VAL A 238 38.65 18.24 43.19
CA VAL A 238 37.77 18.57 42.07
C VAL A 238 38.34 17.89 40.83
N ASP A 239 37.66 16.85 40.36
CA ASP A 239 38.00 16.13 39.14
C ASP A 239 37.42 16.87 37.93
N LEU A 240 38.28 17.34 37.04
CA LEU A 240 37.94 18.07 35.80
C LEU A 240 38.41 17.33 34.56
N ARG A 241 38.38 16.00 34.63
CA ARG A 241 38.62 15.14 33.47
C ARG A 241 37.63 15.45 32.36
N VAL A 242 38.09 15.40 31.13
CA VAL A 242 37.32 15.70 29.93
C VAL A 242 36.10 14.81 29.84
N ASP A 243 36.25 13.50 30.07
CA ASP A 243 35.16 12.52 30.03
C ASP A 243 34.03 12.87 31.02
N LEU A 244 34.36 13.16 32.29
CA LEU A 244 33.38 13.54 33.31
C LEU A 244 32.66 14.85 32.97
N ARG A 245 33.37 15.82 32.39
CA ARG A 245 32.79 17.12 31.98
C ARG A 245 31.88 16.97 30.75
N ILE A 246 32.24 16.09 29.83
CA ILE A 246 31.41 15.69 28.69
C ILE A 246 30.16 14.98 29.20
N GLU A 247 30.32 13.93 30.02
CA GLU A 247 29.22 13.16 30.61
C GLU A 247 28.21 14.07 31.32
N GLN A 248 28.67 15.01 32.16
CA GLN A 248 27.81 15.98 32.85
C GLN A 248 26.96 16.88 31.92
N VAL A 249 27.47 17.20 30.73
CA VAL A 249 26.74 18.01 29.73
C VAL A 249 25.81 17.14 28.88
N PHE A 250 26.25 15.92 28.53
CA PHE A 250 25.49 15.01 27.68
C PHE A 250 24.52 14.09 28.44
N THR A 251 24.53 14.04 29.78
CA THR A 251 23.70 13.12 30.60
C THR A 251 22.23 13.15 30.20
N GLU A 252 21.64 14.33 29.99
CA GLU A 252 20.23 14.46 29.60
C GLU A 252 19.97 13.92 28.19
N LEU A 253 20.89 14.17 27.24
CA LEU A 253 20.79 13.71 25.86
C LEU A 253 21.05 12.19 25.74
N GLU A 254 21.98 11.64 26.52
CA GLU A 254 22.25 10.20 26.59
C GLU A 254 21.07 9.45 27.22
N LEU A 255 20.44 10.02 28.25
CA LEU A 255 19.22 9.48 28.86
C LEU A 255 18.03 9.53 27.88
N GLN A 256 17.91 10.58 27.06
CA GLN A 256 16.91 10.66 25.98
C GLN A 256 17.19 9.61 24.89
N ALA A 257 18.44 9.44 24.45
CA ALA A 257 18.83 8.43 23.46
C ALA A 257 18.51 7.00 23.94
N GLU A 258 18.79 6.70 25.21
CA GLU A 258 18.42 5.42 25.83
C GLU A 258 16.90 5.21 25.86
N GLN A 259 16.11 6.25 26.15
CA GLN A 259 14.65 6.18 26.17
C GLN A 259 14.07 5.93 24.77
N LEU A 260 14.55 6.67 23.77
CA LEU A 260 14.18 6.46 22.37
C LEU A 260 14.51 5.04 21.92
N THR A 261 15.71 4.55 22.22
CA THR A 261 16.13 3.17 21.91
C THR A 261 15.20 2.12 22.54
N LYS A 262 14.83 2.29 23.82
CA LYS A 262 13.92 1.38 24.54
C LYS A 262 12.49 1.43 23.97
N ASN A 263 12.02 2.61 23.59
CA ASN A 263 10.70 2.78 22.94
C ASN A 263 10.69 2.11 21.56
N THR A 264 11.74 2.32 20.74
CA THR A 264 11.92 1.66 19.43
C THR A 264 11.92 0.14 19.56
N GLN A 265 12.63 -0.43 20.55
CA GLN A 265 12.64 -1.87 20.81
C GLN A 265 11.23 -2.41 21.15
N GLN A 266 10.48 -1.70 21.99
CA GLN A 266 9.09 -2.09 22.32
C GLN A 266 8.17 -2.04 21.09
N LEU A 267 8.34 -1.05 20.20
CA LEU A 267 7.57 -0.95 18.96
C LEU A 267 7.91 -2.09 17.98
N LYS A 268 9.19 -2.52 17.93
CA LYS A 268 9.63 -3.70 17.16
C LYS A 268 9.02 -5.00 17.70
N ASP A 269 9.05 -5.23 19.01
CA ASP A 269 8.51 -6.46 19.63
C ASP A 269 7.00 -6.65 19.37
N VAL A 270 6.26 -5.56 19.20
CA VAL A 270 4.83 -5.56 18.85
C VAL A 270 4.60 -5.85 17.34
N THR A 271 5.61 -5.69 16.50
CA THR A 271 5.50 -5.69 15.03
C THR A 271 6.35 -6.80 14.39
N PRO A 272 5.87 -8.07 14.36
CA PRO A 272 6.68 -9.24 13.99
C PRO A 272 7.12 -9.34 12.52
N THR A 273 6.82 -8.33 11.69
CA THR A 273 7.18 -8.28 10.27
C THR A 273 8.20 -7.17 9.96
N TYR A 274 8.61 -6.39 10.97
CA TYR A 274 9.64 -5.35 10.80
C TYR A 274 11.05 -5.93 10.91
N GLN A 275 11.69 -6.15 9.77
CA GLN A 275 13.11 -6.49 9.64
C GLN A 275 13.81 -5.51 8.70
N THR A 276 14.46 -4.50 9.27
CA THR A 276 15.32 -3.55 8.55
C THR A 276 16.72 -4.14 8.39
N THR A 277 16.89 -5.04 7.41
CA THR A 277 18.19 -5.68 7.12
C THR A 277 19.33 -4.70 6.87
N THR A 278 19.03 -3.45 6.52
CA THR A 278 20.02 -2.37 6.30
C THR A 278 20.42 -1.60 7.55
N VAL A 279 19.68 -1.69 8.65
CA VAL A 279 19.94 -0.92 9.90
C VAL A 279 20.60 -1.81 10.96
N ASP A 280 20.20 -3.08 11.07
CA ASP A 280 20.86 -4.03 11.98
C ASP A 280 22.34 -4.23 11.61
N ASP A 281 22.70 -4.23 10.32
CA ASP A 281 24.10 -4.33 9.85
C ASP A 281 24.96 -3.11 10.27
N LEU A 282 24.38 -1.90 10.42
CA LEU A 282 25.12 -0.72 10.91
C LEU A 282 25.51 -0.89 12.39
N SER A 283 24.62 -1.49 13.19
CA SER A 283 24.94 -1.82 14.59
C SER A 283 26.07 -2.86 14.69
N ALA A 284 26.13 -3.82 13.75
CA ALA A 284 27.23 -4.78 13.65
C ALA A 284 28.55 -4.09 13.26
N TYR A 285 28.53 -3.08 12.39
CA TYR A 285 29.70 -2.24 12.10
C TYR A 285 30.19 -1.45 13.33
N GLN A 286 29.29 -0.87 14.13
CA GLN A 286 29.65 -0.19 15.38
C GLN A 286 30.24 -1.14 16.43
N GLN A 287 29.71 -2.37 16.53
CA GLN A 287 30.27 -3.43 17.39
C GLN A 287 31.65 -3.89 16.91
N ALA A 288 31.86 -4.00 15.60
CA ALA A 288 33.17 -4.31 15.02
C ALA A 288 34.20 -3.20 15.28
N GLN A 289 33.82 -1.93 15.17
CA GLN A 289 34.72 -0.80 15.46
C GLN A 289 35.06 -0.66 16.95
N THR A 290 34.13 -0.94 17.85
CA THR A 290 34.41 -0.92 19.31
C THR A 290 35.31 -2.07 19.74
N GLN A 291 35.21 -3.25 19.11
CA GLN A 291 36.13 -4.37 19.35
C GLN A 291 37.52 -4.12 18.72
N ALA A 292 37.59 -3.58 17.50
CA ALA A 292 38.86 -3.25 16.84
C ALA A 292 39.71 -2.24 17.63
N LYS A 293 39.08 -1.37 18.44
CA LYS A 293 39.78 -0.41 19.31
C LYS A 293 40.34 -1.01 20.61
N GLN A 294 40.13 -2.31 20.86
CA GLN A 294 40.67 -3.03 22.02
C GLN A 294 41.79 -4.02 21.67
N THR A 295 42.15 -4.16 20.39
CA THR A 295 43.13 -5.16 19.91
C THR A 295 44.20 -4.56 18.98
N GLU A 296 44.91 -3.54 19.46
CA GLU A 296 46.25 -3.19 18.94
C GLU A 296 47.32 -3.51 20.00
N PRO A 297 48.28 -4.42 19.74
CA PRO A 297 49.21 -4.91 20.76
C PRO A 297 50.49 -4.06 20.85
N GLU A 298 50.93 -3.77 22.09
CA GLU A 298 52.23 -3.15 22.35
C GLU A 298 53.38 -4.18 22.30
N ASN A 299 54.52 -3.75 21.76
CA ASN A 299 55.60 -4.55 21.15
C ASN A 299 56.71 -5.01 22.12
N VAL A 300 57.21 -6.25 21.98
CA VAL A 300 58.60 -6.62 22.34
C VAL A 300 59.19 -7.66 21.34
N GLN A 301 60.41 -7.40 20.85
CA GLN A 301 61.22 -8.21 19.91
C GLN A 301 62.35 -9.00 20.65
N PRO A 302 63.38 -9.57 19.99
CA PRO A 302 63.37 -10.70 19.05
C PRO A 302 64.39 -11.82 19.43
N GLN A 303 64.17 -13.10 19.06
CA GLN A 303 65.28 -14.07 18.93
C GLN A 303 64.95 -15.39 18.19
N ASP A 304 65.52 -15.52 16.99
CA ASP A 304 66.34 -16.64 16.43
C ASP A 304 65.90 -18.14 16.41
N VAL A 305 66.44 -18.82 15.39
CA VAL A 305 66.64 -20.28 15.18
C VAL A 305 65.54 -21.12 14.47
N ALA A 306 65.82 -21.32 13.17
CA ALA A 306 65.69 -22.54 12.35
C ALA A 306 64.35 -23.00 11.72
N GLN A 307 64.38 -23.05 10.36
CA GLN A 307 64.07 -24.18 9.45
C GLN A 307 62.72 -24.92 9.63
N THR A 308 61.89 -25.13 8.60
CA THR A 308 62.23 -25.66 7.25
C THR A 308 61.20 -25.30 6.17
N GLU A 309 61.74 -25.02 4.98
CA GLU A 309 61.32 -25.47 3.63
C GLU A 309 59.86 -25.41 3.10
N HIS A 310 59.83 -24.90 1.87
CA HIS A 310 59.02 -25.28 0.71
C HIS A 310 57.83 -24.41 0.27
N THR A 311 58.05 -23.82 -0.89
CA THR A 311 57.16 -23.02 -1.74
C THR A 311 56.40 -23.93 -2.74
N PRO A 312 55.58 -23.39 -3.66
CA PRO A 312 54.17 -23.07 -3.43
C PRO A 312 53.27 -23.83 -4.45
N ASP A 313 51.96 -23.58 -4.46
CA ASP A 313 51.19 -23.77 -5.70
C ASP A 313 50.28 -22.57 -5.92
N ALA A 314 50.07 -22.21 -7.19
CA ALA A 314 49.62 -20.89 -7.61
C ALA A 314 48.44 -20.97 -8.56
N VAL A 315 47.41 -20.16 -8.31
CA VAL A 315 46.57 -19.60 -9.37
C VAL A 315 46.33 -18.13 -9.06
N ALA A 316 47.11 -17.26 -9.70
CA ALA A 316 46.80 -15.84 -9.76
C ALA A 316 45.80 -15.59 -10.89
N ALA A 317 44.87 -14.66 -10.67
CA ALA A 317 44.08 -14.03 -11.72
C ALA A 317 44.00 -12.54 -11.42
N GLU A 318 44.87 -11.77 -12.05
CA GLU A 318 44.84 -10.30 -12.03
C GLU A 318 43.59 -9.78 -12.75
N ILE A 319 42.92 -8.79 -12.17
CA ILE A 319 42.22 -7.73 -12.92
C ILE A 319 42.46 -6.42 -12.17
N GLU A 320 43.38 -5.59 -12.65
CA GLU A 320 43.46 -4.17 -12.27
C GLU A 320 42.38 -3.35 -13.02
N PRO A 321 41.94 -2.19 -12.48
CA PRO A 321 40.87 -1.38 -13.07
C PRO A 321 41.39 -0.40 -14.12
N GLU A 322 40.77 -0.35 -15.31
CA GLU A 322 40.95 0.78 -16.22
C GLU A 322 40.09 1.98 -15.80
N LEU A 323 40.79 3.06 -15.44
CA LEU A 323 40.29 4.43 -15.46
C LEU A 323 40.69 5.06 -16.80
N ASP A 324 39.79 5.82 -17.44
CA ASP A 324 40.22 6.87 -18.37
C ASP A 324 39.29 8.10 -18.27
N PRO A 325 39.79 9.37 -18.31
CA PRO A 325 39.01 10.56 -17.97
C PRO A 325 38.86 11.59 -19.13
N THR A 326 38.34 12.80 -18.79
CA THR A 326 38.21 14.03 -19.62
C THR A 326 37.07 14.04 -20.65
N LEU A 327 36.43 15.17 -21.04
CA LEU A 327 36.61 16.63 -20.81
C LEU A 327 35.28 17.24 -20.25
N ALA A 328 35.14 18.39 -19.56
CA ALA A 328 35.76 19.74 -19.61
C ALA A 328 35.36 20.58 -20.86
N THR A 329 34.94 21.86 -20.83
CA THR A 329 34.51 22.87 -19.79
C THR A 329 33.68 23.97 -20.55
N THR A 330 33.31 25.10 -19.91
CA THR A 330 32.74 26.37 -20.49
C THR A 330 31.22 26.39 -20.75
N GLU A 331 30.46 27.48 -20.55
CA GLU A 331 30.76 28.85 -20.07
C GLU A 331 29.52 29.55 -19.42
N SER A 332 29.69 30.76 -18.90
CA SER A 332 28.75 31.48 -18.00
C SER A 332 27.84 32.54 -18.68
N ALA A 333 26.60 32.72 -18.19
CA ALA A 333 25.79 33.96 -18.14
C ALA A 333 24.39 33.63 -17.57
N SER A 334 23.87 34.17 -16.45
CA SER A 334 23.50 35.56 -16.10
C SER A 334 22.08 35.98 -16.50
N VAL A 335 21.20 36.06 -15.49
CA VAL A 335 20.06 37.02 -15.29
C VAL A 335 18.90 37.01 -16.31
N GLU A 336 17.65 36.80 -15.85
CA GLU A 336 16.60 37.85 -15.75
C GLU A 336 15.31 37.33 -15.06
N SER A 337 14.50 38.24 -14.52
CA SER A 337 13.41 38.02 -13.56
C SER A 337 12.04 37.70 -14.18
N ALA A 338 11.18 37.03 -13.42
CA ALA A 338 9.73 37.18 -13.54
C ALA A 338 9.05 37.00 -12.18
N GLU A 339 8.44 38.06 -11.67
CA GLU A 339 7.67 38.07 -10.42
C GLU A 339 6.29 37.43 -10.63
N GLN A 340 5.75 36.76 -9.61
CA GLN A 340 4.34 36.98 -9.26
C GLN A 340 4.04 36.70 -7.79
N ASP A 341 3.59 37.77 -7.14
CA ASP A 341 3.25 37.89 -5.73
C ASP A 341 1.80 37.41 -5.49
N ILE A 342 1.54 36.78 -4.34
CA ILE A 342 0.17 36.46 -3.88
C ILE A 342 0.07 36.86 -2.41
N THR A 343 -0.22 38.13 -2.19
CA THR A 343 -0.39 38.72 -0.86
C THR A 343 -1.68 38.22 -0.18
N LEU A 344 -1.53 37.74 1.05
CA LEU A 344 -2.61 37.76 2.05
C LEU A 344 -3.12 39.20 2.22
N THR A 345 -4.45 39.38 2.29
CA THR A 345 -5.05 40.53 3.00
C THR A 345 -6.22 40.05 3.86
N ASP A 346 -6.13 40.44 5.13
CA ASP A 346 -7.07 40.22 6.23
C ASP A 346 -8.19 41.30 6.20
N GLU A 347 -9.01 41.34 7.27
CA GLU A 347 -10.08 42.30 7.61
C GLU A 347 -11.51 42.07 7.04
N PRO A 348 -12.57 42.46 7.78
CA PRO A 348 -12.67 42.39 9.24
C PRO A 348 -14.03 41.88 9.77
N ASN A 349 -14.04 41.64 11.07
CA ASN A 349 -15.19 41.29 11.91
C ASN A 349 -16.19 42.47 12.02
N ASP A 350 -17.49 42.24 11.77
CA ASP A 350 -18.56 43.18 12.13
C ASP A 350 -19.77 42.46 12.76
N VAL A 351 -20.36 43.11 13.76
CA VAL A 351 -21.31 42.53 14.72
C VAL A 351 -22.71 43.11 14.51
N LYS A 352 -23.70 42.22 14.31
CA LYS A 352 -25.14 42.41 14.58
C LYS A 352 -25.75 41.02 14.78
N ASP A 353 -26.44 40.70 15.87
CA ASP A 353 -27.60 41.34 16.52
C ASP A 353 -28.95 41.04 15.82
N ASN A 354 -29.90 40.59 16.64
CA ASN A 354 -31.30 40.17 16.42
C ASN A 354 -31.60 38.82 15.75
N GLY A 355 -32.46 38.04 16.42
CA GLY A 355 -33.07 36.79 15.95
C GLY A 355 -33.58 35.94 17.10
#